data_AF-X0ZG42-F1
#
_entry.id   AF-X0ZG42-F1
#
_cell.length_a   1.000
_cell.length_b   1.000
_cell.length_c   1.000
_cell.angle_alpha   90.00
_cell.angle_beta   90.00
_cell.angle_gamma   90.00
#
_symmetry.space_group_name_H-M   'P 1'
#
loop_
_entity.id
_entity.type
_entity.pdbx_description
1 polymer ?
#
loop_
_entity_poly.entity_id
_entity_poly.type
_entity_poly.pdbx_seq_one_letter_code
_entity_poly.pdbx_strand_id
1 'polypeptide(L)' 'MNFAAGTYRFSAASDDGVRVFLDNQLIINQWTDAQSTVFTTERSLSAGNH' A
#
# COMPACT_ATOMS: atom_id res chain seq x y z
N MET A 1 -11.70 6.81 0.66
CA MET A 1 -11.32 8.03 -0.10
C MET A 1 -11.80 7.85 -1.53
N ASN A 2 -12.24 8.91 -2.22
CA ASN A 2 -12.73 8.78 -3.60
C ASN A 2 -11.55 8.95 -4.59
N PHE A 3 -11.26 7.92 -5.38
CA PHE A 3 -10.20 7.90 -6.39
C PHE A 3 -10.78 8.03 -7.80
N ALA A 4 -9.97 8.51 -8.74
CA ALA A 4 -10.24 8.36 -10.16
C ALA A 4 -9.75 6.98 -10.63
N ALA A 5 -10.27 6.49 -11.75
CA ALA A 5 -9.73 5.27 -12.34
C ALA A 5 -8.29 5.51 -12.79
N GLY A 6 -7.37 4.61 -12.41
CA GLY A 6 -5.96 4.76 -12.75
C GLY A 6 -5.04 3.84 -11.97
N THR A 7 -3.75 3.84 -12.32
CA THR A 7 -2.71 3.12 -11.58
C THR A 7 -2.09 4.05 -10.55
N TYR A 8 -2.11 3.61 -9.30
CA TYR A 8 -1.56 4.33 -8.16
C TYR A 8 -0.38 3.55 -7.58
N ARG A 9 0.67 4.28 -7.21
CA ARG A 9 1.80 3.74 -6.45
C ARG A 9 1.61 4.05 -4.97
N PHE A 10 1.50 3.00 -4.18
CA PHE A 10 1.47 3.05 -2.73
C PHE A 10 2.89 2.91 -2.21
N SER A 11 3.27 3.79 -1.29
CA SER A 11 4.59 3.79 -0.65
C SER A 11 4.41 3.79 0.86
N ALA A 12 5.12 2.92 1.56
CA ALA A 12 5.14 2.86 3.01
C ALA A 12 6.60 2.81 3.50
N ALA A 13 7.00 3.81 4.27
CA ALA A 13 8.27 3.80 5.00
C ALA A 13 8.01 3.22 6.39
N SER A 14 8.84 2.28 6.81
CA SER A 14 8.67 1.59 8.09
C SER A 14 10.01 1.19 8.70
N ASP A 15 10.04 1.23 10.03
CA ASP A 15 11.05 0.68 10.93
C ASP A 15 10.27 0.30 12.20
N ASP A 16 9.88 -0.95 12.45
CA ASP A 16 10.23 -2.19 11.76
C ASP A 16 9.23 -2.57 10.63
N GLY A 17 8.29 -3.48 10.89
CA GLY A 17 7.39 -4.05 9.89
C GLY A 17 6.12 -3.24 9.58
N VAL A 18 5.62 -3.36 8.34
CA VAL A 18 4.40 -2.70 7.87
C VAL A 18 3.46 -3.64 7.10
N ARG A 19 2.15 -3.43 7.30
CA ARG A 19 1.09 -3.99 6.44
C ARG A 19 0.18 -2.89 5.94
N VAL A 20 -0.07 -2.85 4.63
CA VAL A 20 -0.98 -1.90 3.99
C VAL A 20 -2.13 -2.65 3.35
N PHE A 21 -3.34 -2.19 3.64
CA PHE A 21 -4.58 -2.73 3.09
C PHE A 21 -5.25 -1.69 2.20
N LEU A 22 -5.88 -2.17 1.13
CA LEU A 22 -6.74 -1.42 0.22
C LEU A 22 -7.97 -2.30 -0.02
N ASP A 23 -9.17 -1.81 0.27
CA ASP A 23 -10.42 -2.59 0.17
C ASP A 23 -10.35 -3.95 0.87
N ASN A 24 -9.82 -3.98 2.10
CA ASN A 24 -9.57 -5.19 2.88
C ASN A 24 -8.56 -6.19 2.26
N GLN A 25 -7.98 -5.88 1.11
CA GLN A 25 -6.92 -6.68 0.50
C GLN A 25 -5.54 -6.19 0.96
N LEU A 26 -4.70 -7.13 1.41
CA LEU A 26 -3.31 -6.86 1.78
C LEU A 26 -2.47 -6.57 0.53
N ILE A 27 -1.99 -5.34 0.38
CA ILE A 27 -1.21 -4.91 -0.79
C ILE A 27 0.29 -4.75 -0.51
N ILE A 28 0.67 -4.50 0.75
CA ILE A 28 2.05 -4.58 1.24
C ILE A 28 2.05 -5.46 2.49
N ASN A 29 2.86 -6.51 2.50
CA ASN A 29 3.01 -7.41 3.65
C ASN A 29 4.48 -7.58 4.01
N GLN A 30 4.99 -6.68 4.85
CA GLN A 30 6.39 -6.66 5.26
C GLN A 30 6.44 -6.65 6.79
N TRP A 31 5.90 -7.72 7.40
CA TRP A 31 5.82 -7.86 8.84
C TRP A 31 7.02 -8.63 9.40
N THR A 32 8.18 -7.99 9.32
CA THR A 32 9.47 -8.51 9.76
C THR A 32 10.26 -7.41 10.43
N ASP A 33 11.15 -7.77 11.37
CA ASP A 33 12.14 -6.82 11.91
C ASP A 33 13.08 -6.43 10.77
N ALA A 34 12.98 -5.18 10.34
CA ALA A 34 13.72 -4.62 9.23
C ALA A 34 14.12 -3.19 9.59
N GLN A 35 15.38 -2.84 9.31
CA GLN A 35 15.83 -1.45 9.42
C GLN A 35 14.98 -0.56 8.50
N SER A 36 14.87 0.73 8.83
CA SER A 36 14.15 1.75 8.05
C SER A 36 14.20 1.51 6.54
N THR A 37 13.08 1.03 5.99
CA THR A 37 12.95 0.63 4.58
C THR A 37 11.68 1.23 3.99
N VAL A 38 11.75 1.62 2.71
CA VAL A 38 10.59 2.07 1.93
C VAL A 38 10.11 0.94 1.03
N PHE A 39 8.87 0.51 1.23
CA PHE A 39 8.19 -0.48 0.41
C PHE A 39 7.23 0.19 -0.55
N THR A 40 7.22 -0.26 -1.81
CA THR A 40 6.33 0.29 -2.83
C THR A 40 5.57 -0.80 -3.58
N THR A 41 4.33 -0.52 -3.97
CA THR A 41 3.53 -1.40 -4.84
C THR A 41 2.59 -0.58 -5.70
N GLU A 42 2.25 -1.08 -6.89
CA GLU A 42 1.29 -0.43 -7.79
C GLU A 42 -0.04 -1.19 -7.80
N ARG A 43 -1.15 -0.46 -7.77
CA ARG A 43 -2.50 -1.02 -7.93
C ARG A 43 -3.31 -0.17 -8.88
N SER A 44 -4.01 -0.84 -9.79
CA SER A 44 -5.05 -0.21 -10.60
C SER A 44 -6.32 -0.10 -9.77
N LEU A 45 -6.84 1.12 -9.63
CA LEU A 45 -8.10 1.41 -8.96
C LEU A 45 -9.17 1.75 -9.99
N SER A 46 -10.41 1.37 -9.70
CA SER A 46 -11.57 1.95 -10.34
C SER A 46 -11.81 3.38 -9.81
N ALA A 47 -12.63 4.16 -10.52
CA ALA A 47 -13.15 5.38 -9.93
C ALA A 47 -14.14 5.01 -8.81
N GLY A 48 -14.06 5.70 -7.67
CA GLY A 48 -14.94 5.44 -6.55
C GLY A 48 -14.24 5.41 -5.19
N ASN A 49 -15.00 4.97 -4.19
CA ASN A 49 -14.51 4.89 -2.81
C ASN A 49 -13.69 3.62 -2.58
N HIS A 50 -12.48 3.82 -2.06
CA HIS A 50 -11.53 2.79 -1.62
C HIS A 50 -10.92 3.15 -0.26
#